data_AF-A0A9D6L6G1-F1
#
_entry.id   AF-A0A9D6L6G1-F1
#
_cell.length_a   1.000
_cell.length_b   1.000
_cell.length_c   1.000
_cell.angle_alpha   90.00
_cell.angle_beta   90.00
_cell.angle_gamma   90.00
#
_symmetry.space_group_name_H-M   'P 1'
#
loop_
_entity.id
_entity.type
_entity.pdbx_description
1 polymer ?
#
loop_
_entity_poly.entity_id
_entity_poly.type
_entity_poly.pdbx_seq_one_letter_code
_entity_poly.pdbx_strand_id
1 'polypeptide(L)'
;MSATAAAADSIRYAVRITGVNRVGLTVSNYGFFGNNFNSRTPSFEFPLGSGFEHMSRAGLWVGAVAVSDTGLFTGVSTGIIDDNQGTNALSGTEFTPAGNVVLERSRIPNNPSYSKLAISDEDLVCAYSDEPARGPQGYLSEAHQPLDVVVNQTTLGFSLPAAQDFEVMRFSIVNHGPPLKNLYVGFFVQLTIGNKNLYPTWPPSATAGAGSWYYKVYAEYDTTRRMYRAHYCQSVPYPGFCNFNAVPPWSAVKLLGVHPDSVAAKVVSFNWWNHTLGDTSLAVDRQRYARMSDGLHMDPRDCQPGAAQCSPIAMLSVGPFAQVDPGDTVTVDYALIGGDDETALFKNADFAQFASDINYRLPSPPPSPRLRVAAGANRVDYYWDDSPEHTPDETSPAPNHLDFEGYRLYLGLDRQHPQRIAQFDNAAPPGDTVGFNTGFAAVRHDTIIDGVPYQYHYAVHGLRDG
;
A
#
# COMPACT_ATOMS: atom_id res chain seq x y z
N MET A 1 -26.31 32.34 -31.42
CA MET A 1 -24.99 32.06 -30.84
C MET A 1 -25.19 31.00 -29.79
N SER A 2 -24.87 29.74 -30.10
CA SER A 2 -25.14 28.59 -29.24
C SER A 2 -24.02 28.47 -28.20
N ALA A 3 -24.40 28.46 -26.93
CA ALA A 3 -23.50 28.18 -25.83
C ALA A 3 -23.01 26.73 -25.93
N THR A 4 -21.70 26.56 -26.08
CA THR A 4 -21.01 25.29 -25.89
C THR A 4 -21.20 24.85 -24.45
N ALA A 5 -21.93 23.76 -24.25
CA ALA A 5 -21.97 23.03 -22.99
C ALA A 5 -20.53 22.61 -22.64
N ALA A 6 -20.02 23.08 -21.51
CA ALA A 6 -18.86 22.47 -20.88
C ALA A 6 -19.24 21.01 -20.59
N ALA A 7 -18.47 20.06 -21.12
CA ALA A 7 -18.62 18.66 -20.74
C ALA A 7 -18.41 18.59 -19.22
N ALA A 8 -19.42 18.11 -18.49
CA ALA A 8 -19.25 17.73 -17.10
C ALA A 8 -18.17 16.63 -17.06
N ASP A 9 -17.08 16.86 -16.33
CA ASP A 9 -16.09 15.82 -16.07
C ASP A 9 -16.82 14.65 -15.40
N SER A 10 -16.96 13.52 -16.11
CA SER A 10 -17.60 12.32 -15.58
C SER A 10 -16.80 11.82 -14.37
N ILE A 11 -17.48 11.49 -13.26
CA ILE A 11 -16.86 10.86 -12.09
C ILE A 11 -16.05 9.65 -12.56
N ARG A 12 -14.73 9.71 -12.38
CA ARG A 12 -13.82 8.65 -12.82
C ARG A 12 -13.22 7.92 -11.63
N TYR A 13 -13.66 6.68 -11.44
CA TYR A 13 -12.98 5.73 -10.59
C TYR A 13 -11.66 5.32 -11.25
N ALA A 14 -10.56 5.53 -10.55
CA ALA A 14 -9.20 5.30 -11.02
C ALA A 14 -8.47 4.38 -10.05
N VAL A 15 -7.57 3.58 -10.60
CA VAL A 15 -6.67 2.71 -9.84
C VAL A 15 -5.24 2.92 -10.33
N ARG A 16 -4.29 2.74 -9.42
CA ARG A 16 -2.86 2.70 -9.72
C ARG A 16 -2.18 1.63 -8.89
N ILE A 17 -1.07 1.10 -9.37
CA ILE A 17 -0.35 0.00 -8.72
C ILE A 17 0.97 0.58 -8.22
N THR A 18 1.31 0.32 -6.96
CA THR A 18 2.63 0.69 -6.39
C THR A 18 3.74 -0.12 -7.06
N GLY A 19 4.90 0.49 -7.24
CA GLY A 19 5.99 -0.10 -8.03
C GLY A 19 7.36 -0.07 -7.36
N VAL A 20 7.61 0.92 -6.50
CA VAL A 20 8.94 1.18 -5.93
C VAL A 20 9.31 0.16 -4.83
N ASN A 21 8.33 -0.23 -4.02
CA ASN A 21 8.54 -1.15 -2.90
C ASN A 21 8.58 -2.62 -3.34
N ARG A 22 8.99 -3.49 -2.42
CA ARG A 22 8.76 -4.94 -2.50
C ARG A 22 7.31 -5.31 -2.19
N VAL A 23 6.49 -4.37 -1.73
CA VAL A 23 5.03 -4.53 -1.61
C VAL A 23 4.36 -4.00 -2.88
N GLY A 24 3.62 -4.85 -3.58
CA GLY A 24 2.75 -4.44 -4.69
C GLY A 24 1.31 -4.30 -4.24
N LEU A 25 0.72 -3.13 -4.47
CA LEU A 25 -0.62 -2.82 -4.03
C LEU A 25 -1.39 -2.06 -5.11
N THR A 26 -2.61 -2.54 -5.41
CA THR A 26 -3.58 -1.77 -6.19
C THR A 26 -4.26 -0.76 -5.26
N VAL A 27 -4.12 0.53 -5.58
CA VAL A 27 -4.64 1.68 -4.82
C VAL A 27 -5.73 2.36 -5.64
N SER A 28 -6.88 2.62 -5.02
CA SER A 28 -7.98 3.33 -5.68
C SER A 28 -8.15 4.77 -5.20
N ASN A 29 -8.93 5.56 -5.94
CA ASN A 29 -9.39 6.90 -5.54
C ASN A 29 -10.77 6.91 -4.84
N TYR A 30 -11.15 5.83 -4.15
CA TYR A 30 -12.44 5.71 -3.46
C TYR A 30 -12.36 4.88 -2.16
N GLY A 31 -11.19 4.89 -1.52
CA GLY A 31 -10.98 4.25 -0.22
C GLY A 31 -10.88 2.72 -0.22
N PHE A 32 -10.83 2.08 -1.40
CA PHE A 32 -10.59 0.65 -1.57
C PHE A 32 -9.12 0.35 -1.91
N PHE A 33 -8.60 -0.75 -1.37
CA PHE A 33 -7.26 -1.28 -1.64
C PHE A 33 -7.33 -2.76 -2.03
N GLY A 34 -6.46 -3.16 -2.95
CA GLY A 34 -6.47 -4.50 -3.54
C GLY A 34 -7.33 -4.55 -4.80
N ASN A 35 -7.82 -5.75 -5.15
CA ASN A 35 -8.63 -5.94 -6.35
C ASN A 35 -9.76 -6.96 -6.19
N ASN A 36 -10.02 -7.47 -4.98
CA ASN A 36 -11.01 -8.51 -4.70
C ASN A 36 -10.84 -9.76 -5.59
N PHE A 37 -9.62 -9.98 -6.08
CA PHE A 37 -9.27 -10.99 -7.08
C PHE A 37 -10.09 -10.93 -8.38
N ASN A 38 -10.61 -9.77 -8.79
CA ASN A 38 -11.21 -9.60 -10.12
C ASN A 38 -10.17 -9.54 -11.26
N SER A 39 -8.89 -9.37 -10.91
CA SER A 39 -7.75 -9.33 -11.81
C SER A 39 -6.52 -9.90 -11.12
N ARG A 40 -5.43 -10.09 -11.87
CA ARG A 40 -4.16 -10.61 -11.34
C ARG A 40 -3.19 -9.51 -10.89
N THR A 41 -3.62 -8.25 -10.89
CA THR A 41 -2.78 -7.16 -10.38
C THR A 41 -2.43 -7.40 -8.91
N PRO A 42 -1.35 -6.81 -8.39
CA PRO A 42 -1.00 -6.95 -6.99
C PRO A 42 -2.12 -6.52 -6.04
N SER A 43 -2.48 -7.36 -5.09
CA SER A 43 -3.43 -7.10 -4.02
C SER A 43 -2.76 -7.42 -2.68
N PHE A 44 -1.71 -6.65 -2.37
CA PHE A 44 -0.71 -6.97 -1.35
C PHE A 44 0.17 -8.16 -1.75
N GLU A 45 0.80 -8.05 -2.92
CA GLU A 45 1.80 -9.01 -3.38
C GLU A 45 3.13 -8.73 -2.69
N PHE A 46 3.70 -9.74 -2.04
CA PHE A 46 5.00 -9.59 -1.37
C PHE A 46 5.81 -10.90 -1.41
N PRO A 47 7.09 -10.87 -1.83
CA PRO A 47 7.73 -9.76 -2.53
C PRO A 47 7.08 -9.54 -3.91
N LEU A 48 7.06 -8.30 -4.38
CA LEU A 48 6.42 -7.90 -5.64
C LEU A 48 7.10 -8.59 -6.83
N GLY A 49 6.35 -9.39 -7.59
CA GLY A 49 6.82 -10.21 -8.69
C GLY A 49 6.99 -11.70 -8.32
N SER A 50 6.82 -12.07 -7.05
CA SER A 50 6.85 -13.48 -6.61
C SER A 50 5.58 -14.25 -6.98
N GLY A 51 4.47 -13.55 -7.20
CA GLY A 51 3.14 -14.14 -7.32
C GLY A 51 2.49 -14.53 -5.98
N PHE A 52 3.12 -14.27 -4.84
CA PHE A 52 2.55 -14.48 -3.51
C PHE A 52 1.66 -13.29 -3.11
N GLU A 53 0.34 -13.50 -3.11
CA GLU A 53 -0.65 -12.54 -2.65
C GLU A 53 -0.98 -12.72 -1.18
N HIS A 54 -1.31 -11.61 -0.52
CA HIS A 54 -1.63 -11.62 0.91
C HIS A 54 -2.97 -10.99 1.27
N MET A 55 -3.69 -10.37 0.33
CA MET A 55 -4.95 -9.70 0.63
C MET A 55 -5.95 -9.82 -0.51
N SER A 56 -7.20 -10.11 -0.19
CA SER A 56 -8.28 -10.02 -1.19
C SER A 56 -8.75 -8.57 -1.34
N ARG A 57 -9.01 -7.90 -0.22
CA ARG A 57 -9.54 -6.54 -0.16
C ARG A 57 -9.19 -5.85 1.15
N ALA A 58 -9.11 -4.54 1.09
CA ALA A 58 -9.09 -3.66 2.24
C ALA A 58 -9.79 -2.34 1.91
N GLY A 59 -10.12 -1.56 2.94
CA GLY A 59 -10.67 -0.22 2.72
C GLY A 59 -10.82 0.61 3.99
N LEU A 60 -10.94 1.91 3.78
CA LEU A 60 -11.13 2.91 4.83
C LEU A 60 -12.58 2.92 5.32
N TRP A 61 -12.78 2.95 6.64
CA TRP A 61 -14.06 3.31 7.26
C TRP A 61 -13.89 4.58 8.09
N VAL A 62 -14.82 5.52 7.98
CA VAL A 62 -14.89 6.72 8.81
C VAL A 62 -16.23 6.73 9.50
N GLY A 63 -16.23 6.64 10.83
CA GLY A 63 -17.46 6.61 11.63
C GLY A 63 -17.52 7.76 12.62
N ALA A 64 -18.68 8.39 12.79
CA ALA A 64 -18.88 9.46 13.76
C ALA A 64 -20.33 9.58 14.23
N VAL A 65 -20.54 10.31 15.32
CA VAL A 65 -21.85 10.89 15.65
C VAL A 65 -21.94 12.26 14.97
N ALA A 66 -22.85 12.39 14.02
CA ALA A 66 -23.02 13.56 13.16
C ALA A 66 -24.40 14.20 13.34
N VAL A 67 -24.56 15.40 12.76
CA VAL A 67 -25.82 16.17 12.80
C VAL A 67 -26.36 16.28 11.38
N SER A 68 -27.64 16.04 11.19
CA SER A 68 -28.38 16.38 9.97
C SER A 68 -29.62 17.21 10.28
N ASP A 69 -30.35 17.61 9.25
CA ASP A 69 -31.63 18.33 9.37
C ASP A 69 -32.67 17.57 10.23
N THR A 70 -32.55 16.24 10.33
CA THR A 70 -33.45 15.38 11.11
C THR A 70 -32.96 15.12 12.54
N GLY A 71 -31.79 15.65 12.92
CA GLY A 71 -31.19 15.51 14.24
C GLY A 71 -29.87 14.76 14.24
N LEU A 72 -29.47 14.27 15.42
CA LEU A 72 -28.24 13.49 15.59
C LEU A 72 -28.39 12.09 14.99
N PHE A 73 -27.35 11.63 14.31
CA PHE A 73 -27.25 10.26 13.81
C PHE A 73 -25.84 9.69 14.02
N THR A 74 -25.72 8.37 13.94
CA THR A 74 -24.43 7.67 13.93
C THR A 74 -24.24 7.13 12.52
N GLY A 75 -23.24 7.65 11.81
CA GLY A 75 -22.95 7.27 10.42
C GLY A 75 -21.58 6.61 10.29
N VAL A 76 -21.44 5.74 9.29
CA VAL A 76 -20.16 5.15 8.90
C VAL A 76 -20.03 5.15 7.39
N SER A 77 -19.12 5.97 6.86
CA SER A 77 -18.79 5.98 5.45
C SER A 77 -17.75 4.89 5.16
N THR A 78 -18.09 3.95 4.29
CA THR A 78 -17.30 2.73 4.02
C THR A 78 -16.62 2.76 2.64
N GLY A 79 -15.34 2.36 2.57
CA GLY A 79 -14.61 2.15 1.31
C GLY A 79 -14.78 0.74 0.74
N ILE A 80 -15.19 -0.19 1.59
CA ILE A 80 -15.53 -1.57 1.24
C ILE A 80 -16.36 -2.18 2.36
N ILE A 81 -17.18 -3.17 2.04
CA ILE A 81 -17.85 -4.03 3.02
C ILE A 81 -17.64 -5.51 2.65
N ASP A 82 -18.16 -6.39 3.48
CA ASP A 82 -18.29 -7.80 3.18
C ASP A 82 -19.03 -8.03 1.85
N ASP A 83 -18.40 -8.79 0.97
CA ASP A 83 -18.95 -9.16 -0.33
C ASP A 83 -18.38 -10.52 -0.78
N ASN A 84 -18.90 -11.07 -1.87
CA ASN A 84 -18.35 -12.24 -2.52
C ASN A 84 -17.01 -11.93 -3.21
N GLN A 85 -16.20 -12.96 -3.41
CA GLN A 85 -14.97 -12.85 -4.19
C GLN A 85 -15.26 -12.43 -5.64
N GLY A 86 -14.38 -11.61 -6.21
CA GLY A 86 -14.41 -11.26 -7.63
C GLY A 86 -15.48 -10.24 -8.02
N THR A 87 -16.30 -9.79 -7.07
CA THR A 87 -17.25 -8.71 -7.29
C THR A 87 -16.52 -7.37 -7.45
N ASN A 88 -17.24 -6.40 -8.02
CA ASN A 88 -16.75 -5.05 -8.17
C ASN A 88 -16.81 -4.31 -6.83
N ALA A 89 -15.66 -3.86 -6.32
CA ALA A 89 -15.57 -3.11 -5.07
C ALA A 89 -16.43 -1.83 -5.06
N LEU A 90 -16.77 -1.28 -6.23
CA LEU A 90 -17.62 -0.09 -6.34
C LEU A 90 -19.03 -0.27 -5.78
N SER A 91 -19.55 -1.50 -5.64
CA SER A 91 -20.85 -1.71 -4.99
C SER A 91 -20.78 -1.68 -3.47
N GLY A 92 -19.58 -1.70 -2.88
CA GLY A 92 -19.39 -1.67 -1.43
C GLY A 92 -18.74 -0.39 -0.91
N THR A 93 -18.57 0.64 -1.77
CA THR A 93 -18.03 1.94 -1.36
C THR A 93 -19.12 3.00 -1.33
N GLU A 94 -19.14 3.80 -0.28
CA GLU A 94 -19.94 5.00 -0.11
C GLU A 94 -19.16 6.26 -0.51
N PHE A 95 -17.87 6.13 -0.80
CA PHE A 95 -17.05 7.23 -1.28
C PHE A 95 -17.21 7.48 -2.78
N THR A 96 -17.18 8.75 -3.15
CA THR A 96 -17.13 9.28 -4.52
C THR A 96 -15.79 9.96 -4.75
N PRO A 97 -15.07 9.66 -5.84
CA PRO A 97 -13.86 10.39 -6.20
C PRO A 97 -14.10 11.89 -6.28
N ALA A 98 -13.23 12.66 -5.60
CA ALA A 98 -13.17 14.12 -5.68
C ALA A 98 -12.14 14.60 -6.74
N GLY A 99 -11.65 13.67 -7.57
CA GLY A 99 -10.75 13.91 -8.68
C GLY A 99 -10.68 12.70 -9.62
N ASN A 100 -10.19 12.91 -10.84
CA ASN A 100 -10.29 11.92 -11.92
C ASN A 100 -9.06 10.99 -12.07
N VAL A 101 -8.07 11.13 -11.19
CA VAL A 101 -6.80 10.39 -11.26
C VAL A 101 -6.27 10.04 -9.86
N VAL A 102 -5.44 9.00 -9.80
CA VAL A 102 -4.48 8.80 -8.71
C VAL A 102 -3.14 9.38 -9.17
N LEU A 103 -2.79 10.55 -8.63
CA LEU A 103 -1.59 11.29 -9.01
C LEU A 103 -0.35 10.61 -8.42
N GLU A 104 0.68 10.38 -9.23
CA GLU A 104 2.01 10.03 -8.70
C GLU A 104 2.77 11.31 -8.38
N ARG A 105 3.56 11.26 -7.31
CA ARG A 105 4.67 12.18 -7.11
C ARG A 105 5.88 11.37 -6.65
N SER A 106 7.07 11.92 -6.84
CA SER A 106 8.30 11.34 -6.33
C SER A 106 9.18 12.44 -5.74
N ARG A 107 9.85 12.18 -4.63
CA ARG A 107 10.87 13.11 -4.10
C ARG A 107 12.20 12.99 -4.84
N ILE A 108 12.35 11.99 -5.73
CA ILE A 108 13.57 11.72 -6.49
C ILE A 108 13.71 12.73 -7.65
N PRO A 109 14.73 13.61 -7.68
CA PRO A 109 14.81 14.76 -8.59
C PRO A 109 14.74 14.46 -10.10
N ASN A 110 15.22 13.29 -10.54
CA ASN A 110 15.22 12.92 -11.96
C ASN A 110 14.07 11.95 -12.33
N ASN A 111 13.17 11.67 -11.40
CA ASN A 111 11.95 10.92 -11.68
C ASN A 111 10.99 11.80 -12.52
N PRO A 112 10.35 11.29 -13.58
CA PRO A 112 9.36 12.05 -14.36
C PRO A 112 8.20 12.63 -13.53
N SER A 113 7.89 12.01 -12.39
CA SER A 113 6.88 12.40 -11.42
C SER A 113 7.44 13.31 -10.31
N TYR A 114 8.64 13.88 -10.46
CA TYR A 114 9.28 14.67 -9.40
C TYR A 114 8.38 15.81 -8.89
N SER A 115 8.28 15.92 -7.57
CA SER A 115 7.57 17.01 -6.91
C SER A 115 8.23 17.36 -5.58
N LYS A 116 8.39 18.67 -5.31
CA LYS A 116 8.80 19.17 -3.99
C LYS A 116 7.78 18.91 -2.89
N LEU A 117 6.56 18.53 -3.25
CA LEU A 117 5.50 18.15 -2.31
C LEU A 117 5.52 16.65 -1.98
N ALA A 118 6.34 15.85 -2.66
CA ALA A 118 6.45 14.44 -2.37
C ALA A 118 7.23 14.22 -1.07
N ILE A 119 6.78 13.26 -0.25
CA ILE A 119 7.45 12.91 1.01
C ILE A 119 8.10 11.52 0.96
N SER A 120 7.82 10.71 -0.07
CA SER A 120 8.47 9.44 -0.32
C SER A 120 8.94 9.30 -1.78
N ASP A 121 9.54 8.14 -2.11
CA ASP A 121 10.09 7.89 -3.44
C ASP A 121 8.97 7.64 -4.48
N GLU A 122 7.81 7.18 -4.02
CA GLU A 122 6.53 7.11 -4.73
C GLU A 122 5.40 7.53 -3.79
N ASP A 123 4.78 8.67 -4.05
CA ASP A 123 3.52 9.10 -3.43
C ASP A 123 2.38 8.81 -4.41
N LEU A 124 1.38 8.04 -4.01
CA LEU A 124 0.11 7.92 -4.74
C LEU A 124 -0.96 8.75 -4.03
N VAL A 125 -1.36 9.87 -4.64
CA VAL A 125 -2.23 10.87 -4.02
C VAL A 125 -3.59 10.90 -4.72
N CYS A 126 -4.66 10.85 -3.93
CA CYS A 126 -6.03 11.04 -4.41
C CYS A 126 -6.92 11.64 -3.31
N ALA A 127 -8.10 12.11 -3.70
CA ALA A 127 -9.11 12.59 -2.78
C ALA A 127 -10.48 12.02 -3.14
N TYR A 128 -11.31 11.77 -2.13
CA TYR A 128 -12.68 11.31 -2.28
C TYR A 128 -13.55 11.83 -1.15
N SER A 129 -14.83 12.04 -1.44
CA SER A 129 -15.85 12.52 -0.52
C SER A 129 -16.84 11.39 -0.22
N ASP A 130 -17.48 11.39 0.93
CA ASP A 130 -18.65 10.54 1.18
C ASP A 130 -19.96 11.13 0.65
N GLU A 131 -19.90 12.27 -0.04
CA GLU A 131 -21.01 12.78 -0.84
C GLU A 131 -21.03 12.21 -2.27
N PRO A 132 -22.19 12.18 -2.95
CA PRO A 132 -23.52 12.46 -2.41
C PRO A 132 -24.06 11.26 -1.63
N ALA A 133 -25.14 11.48 -0.87
CA ALA A 133 -25.93 10.39 -0.29
C ALA A 133 -26.35 9.37 -1.37
N ARG A 134 -26.29 8.09 -1.03
CA ARG A 134 -26.63 6.97 -1.93
C ARG A 134 -27.69 6.08 -1.29
N GLY A 135 -28.58 5.54 -2.12
CA GLY A 135 -29.50 4.50 -1.67
C GLY A 135 -28.74 3.18 -1.38
N PRO A 136 -29.40 2.21 -0.74
CA PRO A 136 -28.84 0.88 -0.51
C PRO A 136 -28.31 0.27 -1.81
N GLN A 137 -27.12 -0.32 -1.78
CA GLN A 137 -26.48 -0.96 -2.94
C GLN A 137 -25.72 -2.22 -2.52
N GLY A 138 -25.90 -3.31 -3.28
CA GLY A 138 -25.21 -4.58 -2.99
C GLY A 138 -25.58 -5.12 -1.61
N TYR A 139 -24.57 -5.35 -0.76
CA TYR A 139 -24.74 -5.79 0.63
C TYR A 139 -24.93 -4.63 1.63
N LEU A 140 -24.87 -3.37 1.18
CA LEU A 140 -25.26 -2.21 1.99
C LEU A 140 -26.78 -2.14 2.02
N SER A 141 -27.36 -2.48 3.18
CA SER A 141 -28.82 -2.57 3.34
C SER A 141 -29.50 -1.27 3.77
N GLU A 142 -28.73 -0.27 4.19
CA GLU A 142 -29.21 1.06 4.58
C GLU A 142 -28.84 2.12 3.54
N ALA A 143 -29.56 3.23 3.55
CA ALA A 143 -29.18 4.38 2.74
C ALA A 143 -28.00 5.10 3.40
N HIS A 144 -26.98 5.39 2.62
CA HIS A 144 -25.82 6.16 3.06
C HIS A 144 -26.25 7.57 3.44
N GLN A 145 -25.90 7.98 4.66
CA GLN A 145 -26.07 9.33 5.16
C GLN A 145 -24.67 9.96 5.32
N PRO A 146 -24.25 10.89 4.43
CA PRO A 146 -22.93 11.49 4.49
C PRO A 146 -22.62 12.14 5.83
N LEU A 147 -21.39 11.96 6.29
CA LEU A 147 -20.74 12.70 7.36
C LEU A 147 -20.19 14.05 6.87
N ASP A 148 -20.29 14.33 5.57
CA ASP A 148 -19.76 15.50 4.87
C ASP A 148 -18.24 15.60 5.03
N VAL A 149 -17.53 14.49 4.77
CA VAL A 149 -16.08 14.42 4.89
C VAL A 149 -15.39 14.29 3.54
N VAL A 150 -14.25 14.97 3.40
CA VAL A 150 -13.31 14.73 2.31
C VAL A 150 -12.09 14.03 2.86
N VAL A 151 -11.76 12.88 2.28
CA VAL A 151 -10.56 12.12 2.59
C VAL A 151 -9.50 12.44 1.55
N ASN A 152 -8.39 13.01 2.00
CA ASN A 152 -7.15 13.10 1.24
C ASN A 152 -6.30 11.88 1.58
N GLN A 153 -6.16 10.97 0.63
CA GLN A 153 -5.37 9.75 0.76
C GLN A 153 -4.01 9.94 0.10
N THR A 154 -2.96 9.53 0.82
CA THR A 154 -1.61 9.44 0.27
C THR A 154 -1.03 8.07 0.62
N THR A 155 -0.67 7.30 -0.39
CA THR A 155 0.10 6.06 -0.22
C THR A 155 1.59 6.36 -0.40
N LEU A 156 2.45 5.86 0.48
CA LEU A 156 3.90 6.14 0.48
C LEU A 156 4.74 4.87 0.26
N GLY A 157 5.54 4.91 -0.80
CA GLY A 157 6.58 3.93 -1.14
C GLY A 157 8.01 4.51 -1.02
N PHE A 158 8.95 3.68 -0.57
CA PHE A 158 10.35 3.97 -0.34
C PHE A 158 11.25 2.87 -0.95
N SER A 159 12.31 3.29 -1.64
CA SER A 159 13.34 2.42 -2.22
C SER A 159 14.48 2.11 -1.24
N LEU A 160 14.52 2.78 -0.08
CA LEU A 160 15.46 2.49 0.99
C LEU A 160 15.31 1.02 1.44
N PRO A 161 16.39 0.21 1.51
CA PRO A 161 16.27 -1.22 1.82
C PRO A 161 15.60 -1.55 3.17
N ALA A 162 15.67 -0.65 4.15
CA ALA A 162 14.99 -0.81 5.44
C ALA A 162 13.48 -0.48 5.40
N ALA A 163 13.02 0.20 4.34
CA ALA A 163 11.65 0.71 4.19
C ALA A 163 10.88 0.06 3.03
N GLN A 164 11.55 -0.65 2.13
CA GLN A 164 10.94 -1.21 0.92
C GLN A 164 9.94 -2.36 1.17
N ASP A 165 9.83 -2.88 2.39
CA ASP A 165 9.00 -4.04 2.72
C ASP A 165 7.63 -3.65 3.33
N PHE A 166 7.27 -2.37 3.35
CA PHE A 166 5.93 -1.94 3.73
C PHE A 166 5.43 -0.82 2.83
N GLU A 167 4.12 -0.69 2.71
CA GLU A 167 3.44 0.43 2.07
C GLU A 167 2.63 1.17 3.13
N VAL A 168 2.79 2.49 3.22
CA VAL A 168 2.01 3.31 4.17
C VAL A 168 0.79 3.87 3.48
N MET A 169 -0.37 3.85 4.14
CA MET A 169 -1.57 4.55 3.73
C MET A 169 -1.90 5.62 4.77
N ARG A 170 -1.74 6.88 4.38
CA ARG A 170 -2.07 8.06 5.16
C ARG A 170 -3.43 8.59 4.75
N PHE A 171 -4.35 8.69 5.69
CA PHE A 171 -5.68 9.27 5.48
C PHE A 171 -5.80 10.57 6.25
N SER A 172 -6.00 11.70 5.55
CA SER A 172 -6.36 12.98 6.17
C SER A 172 -7.83 13.27 5.91
N ILE A 173 -8.65 13.11 6.95
CA ILE A 173 -10.10 13.28 6.90
C ILE A 173 -10.42 14.73 7.31
N VAL A 174 -10.95 15.50 6.37
CA VAL A 174 -11.37 16.89 6.55
C VAL A 174 -12.87 16.92 6.74
N ASN A 175 -13.35 17.55 7.82
CA ASN A 175 -14.77 17.78 8.00
C ASN A 175 -15.22 19.00 7.18
N HIS A 176 -16.16 18.83 6.27
CA HIS A 176 -16.79 19.93 5.50
C HIS A 176 -18.22 20.26 5.96
N GLY A 177 -18.82 19.43 6.80
CA GLY A 177 -20.16 19.63 7.36
C GLY A 177 -20.16 20.15 8.79
N PRO A 178 -21.28 19.96 9.54
CA PRO A 178 -21.38 20.30 10.95
C PRO A 178 -20.35 19.57 11.84
N PRO A 179 -20.14 20.00 13.10
CA PRO A 179 -19.22 19.34 14.02
C PRO A 179 -19.50 17.83 14.17
N LEU A 180 -18.49 17.02 13.91
CA LEU A 180 -18.52 15.57 14.13
C LEU A 180 -18.09 15.26 15.56
N LYS A 181 -18.77 14.33 16.22
CA LYS A 181 -18.47 13.89 17.59
C LYS A 181 -18.01 12.45 17.59
N ASN A 182 -16.99 12.18 18.42
CA ASN A 182 -16.43 10.85 18.60
C ASN A 182 -16.07 10.16 17.27
N LEU A 183 -15.30 10.83 16.42
CA LEU A 183 -14.91 10.24 15.15
C LEU A 183 -13.93 9.07 15.38
N TYR A 184 -14.16 7.96 14.68
CA TYR A 184 -13.27 6.81 14.59
C TYR A 184 -12.87 6.58 13.13
N VAL A 185 -11.61 6.19 12.93
CA VAL A 185 -11.07 5.81 11.62
C VAL A 185 -10.67 4.34 11.69
N GLY A 186 -11.20 3.54 10.78
CA GLY A 186 -10.97 2.10 10.71
C GLY A 186 -10.35 1.68 9.39
N PHE A 187 -9.52 0.65 9.43
CA PHE A 187 -9.01 -0.03 8.26
C PHE A 187 -9.56 -1.45 8.23
N PHE A 188 -10.52 -1.67 7.33
CA PHE A 188 -11.05 -2.98 6.98
C PHE A 188 -9.99 -3.74 6.19
N VAL A 189 -9.74 -5.01 6.53
CA VAL A 189 -8.84 -5.87 5.75
C VAL A 189 -9.27 -7.33 5.79
N GLN A 190 -9.20 -8.01 4.65
CA GLN A 190 -9.30 -9.46 4.58
C GLN A 190 -8.00 -10.01 4.00
N LEU A 191 -7.09 -10.39 4.90
CA LEU A 191 -5.85 -11.05 4.52
C LEU A 191 -6.19 -12.45 3.99
N THR A 192 -5.75 -12.73 2.77
CA THR A 192 -6.05 -13.95 2.03
C THR A 192 -4.80 -14.33 1.26
N ILE A 193 -4.15 -15.40 1.70
CA ILE A 193 -2.75 -15.67 1.32
C ILE A 193 -2.70 -16.84 0.34
N GLY A 194 -1.97 -16.67 -0.76
CA GLY A 194 -1.83 -17.72 -1.76
C GLY A 194 -0.84 -17.41 -2.89
N ASN A 195 -0.48 -18.45 -3.65
CA ASN A 195 0.43 -18.35 -4.78
C ASN A 195 -0.36 -18.28 -6.10
N LYS A 196 -0.40 -17.09 -6.72
CA LYS A 196 -1.05 -16.82 -8.02
C LYS A 196 -0.55 -17.72 -9.14
N ASN A 197 0.71 -18.17 -9.08
CA ASN A 197 1.35 -18.93 -10.15
C ASN A 197 0.82 -20.37 -10.27
N LEU A 198 0.09 -20.85 -9.26
CA LEU A 198 -0.54 -22.19 -9.26
C LEU A 198 -1.92 -22.21 -9.94
N TYR A 199 -2.39 -21.07 -10.48
CA TYR A 199 -3.76 -20.91 -10.97
C TYR A 199 -3.75 -20.52 -12.46
N PRO A 200 -4.06 -21.47 -13.37
CA PRO A 200 -4.18 -21.18 -14.80
C PRO A 200 -5.47 -20.43 -15.14
N THR A 201 -6.50 -20.55 -14.30
CA THR A 201 -7.75 -19.80 -14.36
C THR A 201 -7.88 -18.90 -13.12
N TRP A 202 -8.53 -17.75 -13.29
CA TRP A 202 -8.65 -16.73 -12.24
C TRP A 202 -10.12 -16.31 -12.10
N PRO A 203 -10.66 -16.09 -10.89
CA PRO A 203 -10.01 -16.03 -9.56
C PRO A 203 -9.67 -17.40 -8.93
N PRO A 204 -8.90 -17.43 -7.81
CA PRO A 204 -8.66 -18.65 -7.05
C PRO A 204 -9.96 -19.11 -6.38
N SER A 205 -10.50 -20.26 -6.79
CA SER A 205 -11.79 -20.78 -6.33
C SER A 205 -11.67 -22.21 -5.81
N ALA A 206 -12.73 -22.75 -5.21
CA ALA A 206 -12.76 -24.15 -4.78
C ALA A 206 -12.51 -25.16 -5.91
N THR A 207 -12.78 -24.78 -7.17
CA THR A 207 -12.64 -25.64 -8.35
C THR A 207 -11.45 -25.26 -9.24
N ALA A 208 -10.73 -24.18 -8.92
CA ALA A 208 -9.58 -23.71 -9.70
C ALA A 208 -8.25 -24.03 -9.01
N GLY A 209 -7.23 -24.38 -9.81
CA GLY A 209 -5.85 -24.54 -9.34
C GLY A 209 -5.71 -25.37 -8.06
N ALA A 210 -5.07 -24.77 -7.06
CA ALA A 210 -4.83 -25.38 -5.74
C ALA A 210 -5.96 -25.12 -4.70
N GLY A 211 -7.15 -24.69 -5.13
CA GLY A 211 -8.33 -24.44 -4.30
C GLY A 211 -8.49 -23.02 -3.75
N SER A 212 -9.48 -22.78 -2.88
CA SER A 212 -9.72 -21.45 -2.28
C SER A 212 -8.59 -21.03 -1.33
N TRP A 213 -8.32 -19.73 -1.24
CA TRP A 213 -7.35 -19.13 -0.32
C TRP A 213 -7.99 -18.59 0.96
N TYR A 214 -9.29 -18.28 0.95
CA TYR A 214 -9.98 -17.61 2.05
C TYR A 214 -9.90 -18.38 3.38
N TYR A 215 -9.70 -19.68 3.31
CA TYR A 215 -9.69 -20.57 4.48
C TYR A 215 -8.31 -21.15 4.78
N LYS A 216 -7.27 -20.48 4.26
CA LYS A 216 -5.88 -20.93 4.36
C LYS A 216 -4.99 -19.90 5.01
N VAL A 217 -5.46 -19.33 6.12
CA VAL A 217 -4.79 -18.22 6.81
C VAL A 217 -4.68 -18.54 8.29
N TYR A 218 -3.44 -18.51 8.80
CA TYR A 218 -3.15 -18.44 10.21
C TYR A 218 -2.93 -16.98 10.60
N ALA A 219 -3.69 -16.48 11.57
CA ALA A 219 -3.66 -15.07 11.91
C ALA A 219 -3.53 -14.83 13.41
N GLU A 220 -2.92 -13.70 13.76
CA GLU A 220 -2.67 -13.26 15.13
C GLU A 220 -2.81 -11.74 15.23
N TYR A 221 -3.14 -11.25 16.42
CA TYR A 221 -3.11 -9.82 16.73
C TYR A 221 -2.07 -9.53 17.82
N ASP A 222 -1.05 -8.74 17.47
CA ASP A 222 -0.05 -8.20 18.39
C ASP A 222 -0.55 -6.86 18.93
N THR A 223 -1.06 -6.87 20.17
CA THR A 223 -1.56 -5.67 20.86
C THR A 223 -0.45 -4.64 21.12
N THR A 224 0.79 -5.08 21.31
CA THR A 224 1.94 -4.19 21.60
C THR A 224 2.30 -3.37 20.35
N ARG A 225 2.26 -4.01 19.17
CA ARG A 225 2.50 -3.35 17.89
C ARG A 225 1.26 -2.76 17.25
N ARG A 226 0.05 -3.04 17.77
CA ARG A 226 -1.24 -2.71 17.14
C ARG A 226 -1.28 -3.26 15.71
N MET A 227 -0.99 -4.55 15.60
CA MET A 227 -0.68 -5.19 14.33
C MET A 227 -1.46 -6.50 14.18
N TYR A 228 -2.24 -6.60 13.11
CA TYR A 228 -2.88 -7.83 12.68
C TYR A 228 -2.01 -8.50 11.63
N ARG A 229 -1.51 -9.69 11.93
CA ARG A 229 -0.56 -10.43 11.08
C ARG A 229 -1.14 -11.75 10.64
N ALA A 230 -0.74 -12.20 9.47
CA ALA A 230 -1.21 -13.43 8.87
C ALA A 230 -0.12 -14.13 8.07
N HIS A 231 -0.22 -15.45 8.05
CA HIS A 231 0.61 -16.34 7.23
C HIS A 231 -0.23 -17.41 6.55
N TYR A 232 0.28 -17.97 5.45
CA TYR A 232 -0.40 -19.06 4.78
C TYR A 232 -0.50 -20.27 5.69
N CYS A 233 -1.69 -20.86 5.73
CA CYS A 233 -1.92 -22.06 6.51
C CYS A 233 -2.82 -23.05 5.80
N GLN A 234 -2.25 -24.11 5.22
CA GLN A 234 -2.96 -25.04 4.35
C GLN A 234 -4.22 -25.64 4.98
N SER A 235 -4.15 -26.07 6.24
CA SER A 235 -5.31 -26.58 6.96
C SER A 235 -5.10 -26.55 8.47
N VAL A 236 -6.15 -26.93 9.20
CA VAL A 236 -6.24 -26.97 10.65
C VAL A 236 -5.84 -28.34 11.20
N PRO A 237 -5.29 -28.47 12.44
CA PRO A 237 -5.14 -27.41 13.43
C PRO A 237 -3.98 -26.48 13.10
N TYR A 238 -4.17 -25.21 13.44
CA TYR A 238 -3.14 -24.19 13.32
C TYR A 238 -2.27 -24.19 14.59
N PRO A 239 -0.94 -24.00 14.50
CA PRO A 239 -0.14 -23.86 13.28
C PRO A 239 0.31 -25.20 12.66
N GLY A 240 -0.10 -26.35 13.22
CA GLY A 240 0.43 -27.68 12.90
C GLY A 240 0.40 -28.10 11.41
N PHE A 241 -0.62 -27.70 10.65
CA PHE A 241 -0.73 -28.02 9.21
C PHE A 241 -0.62 -26.79 8.30
N CYS A 242 0.11 -25.75 8.72
CA CYS A 242 0.17 -24.56 7.90
C CYS A 242 0.94 -24.69 6.59
N ASN A 243 1.93 -25.58 6.51
CA ASN A 243 2.78 -25.70 5.32
C ASN A 243 3.30 -24.33 4.83
N PHE A 244 4.01 -23.65 5.72
CA PHE A 244 4.57 -22.31 5.50
C PHE A 244 5.44 -22.20 4.25
N ASN A 245 6.01 -23.30 3.76
CA ASN A 245 6.83 -23.31 2.54
C ASN A 245 6.02 -23.07 1.25
N ALA A 246 4.70 -23.22 1.27
CA ALA A 246 3.86 -22.99 0.09
C ALA A 246 3.75 -21.50 -0.28
N VAL A 247 3.74 -20.63 0.73
CA VAL A 247 3.85 -19.18 0.62
C VAL A 247 4.71 -18.71 1.81
N PRO A 248 6.05 -18.68 1.65
CA PRO A 248 6.97 -18.38 2.74
C PRO A 248 6.78 -17.02 3.43
N PRO A 249 6.50 -15.91 2.71
CA PRO A 249 6.43 -14.60 3.34
C PRO A 249 5.23 -14.42 4.28
N TRP A 250 5.44 -13.63 5.33
CA TRP A 250 4.41 -13.13 6.23
C TRP A 250 3.84 -11.80 5.75
N SER A 251 2.64 -11.48 6.20
CA SER A 251 1.97 -10.20 5.94
C SER A 251 1.32 -9.65 7.20
N ALA A 252 1.20 -8.32 7.29
CA ALA A 252 0.48 -7.67 8.36
C ALA A 252 -0.14 -6.33 7.95
N VAL A 253 -1.15 -5.90 8.69
CA VAL A 253 -1.58 -4.50 8.76
C VAL A 253 -1.24 -3.94 10.15
N LYS A 254 -0.76 -2.69 10.20
CA LYS A 254 -0.39 -2.02 11.46
C LYS A 254 -0.95 -0.61 11.51
N LEU A 255 -1.45 -0.20 12.67
CA LEU A 255 -1.75 1.21 12.99
C LEU A 255 -0.47 1.91 13.46
N LEU A 256 0.00 2.89 12.70
CA LEU A 256 1.26 3.60 12.96
C LEU A 256 1.07 4.81 13.87
N GLY A 257 0.19 5.73 13.49
CA GLY A 257 0.08 7.04 14.13
C GLY A 257 -1.24 7.75 13.86
N VAL A 258 -1.51 8.79 14.65
CA VAL A 258 -2.64 9.70 14.47
C VAL A 258 -2.18 11.15 14.69
N HIS A 259 -2.97 12.12 14.21
CA HIS A 259 -2.81 13.56 14.46
C HIS A 259 -4.22 14.21 14.52
N PRO A 260 -4.46 15.27 15.33
CA PRO A 260 -3.51 16.05 16.13
C PRO A 260 -3.05 15.42 17.45
N ASP A 261 -3.74 14.39 17.91
CA ASP A 261 -3.40 13.68 19.15
C ASP A 261 -2.31 12.60 18.90
N SER A 262 -2.10 11.72 19.87
CA SER A 262 -1.30 10.49 19.70
C SER A 262 -2.16 9.25 19.92
N VAL A 263 -1.71 8.08 19.43
CA VAL A 263 -2.43 6.81 19.60
C VAL A 263 -2.63 6.47 21.08
N ALA A 264 -1.72 6.89 21.96
CA ALA A 264 -1.83 6.68 23.41
C ALA A 264 -3.03 7.41 24.04
N ALA A 265 -3.54 8.47 23.39
CA ALA A 265 -4.73 9.21 23.81
C ALA A 265 -6.01 8.70 23.13
N LYS A 266 -5.97 7.50 22.55
CA LYS A 266 -7.06 6.90 21.78
C LYS A 266 -7.34 5.49 22.26
N VAL A 267 -8.58 5.06 22.07
CA VAL A 267 -9.03 3.68 22.07
C VAL A 267 -8.67 3.07 20.72
N VAL A 268 -7.95 1.95 20.75
CA VAL A 268 -7.69 1.12 19.57
C VAL A 268 -8.58 -0.12 19.69
N SER A 269 -9.38 -0.39 18.67
CA SER A 269 -10.22 -1.59 18.60
C SER A 269 -9.71 -2.49 17.47
N PHE A 270 -9.57 -3.78 17.77
CA PHE A 270 -9.32 -4.84 16.80
C PHE A 270 -10.45 -5.86 16.89
N ASN A 271 -11.28 -5.86 15.84
CA ASN A 271 -12.41 -6.77 15.71
C ASN A 271 -12.24 -7.64 14.48
N TRP A 272 -12.78 -8.85 14.51
CA TRP A 272 -12.86 -9.72 13.34
C TRP A 272 -14.19 -10.45 13.28
N TRP A 273 -14.58 -10.86 12.07
CA TRP A 273 -15.76 -11.69 11.80
C TRP A 273 -15.50 -12.57 10.57
N ASN A 274 -16.41 -13.51 10.31
CA ASN A 274 -16.36 -14.36 9.12
C ASN A 274 -17.46 -13.97 8.16
N HIS A 275 -17.17 -13.99 6.86
CA HIS A 275 -18.18 -13.74 5.84
C HIS A 275 -19.31 -14.77 5.94
N THR A 276 -20.50 -14.31 6.29
CA THR A 276 -21.69 -15.15 6.46
C THR A 276 -22.84 -14.54 5.69
N LEU A 277 -23.31 -15.24 4.65
CA LEU A 277 -24.42 -14.77 3.84
C LEU A 277 -25.68 -14.57 4.69
N GLY A 278 -26.23 -13.36 4.65
CA GLY A 278 -27.42 -12.98 5.43
C GLY A 278 -27.13 -12.61 6.89
N ASP A 279 -25.86 -12.55 7.31
CA ASP A 279 -25.52 -11.96 8.61
C ASP A 279 -25.85 -10.46 8.60
N THR A 280 -26.61 -10.05 9.61
CA THR A 280 -27.06 -8.67 9.81
C THR A 280 -26.31 -7.97 10.94
N SER A 281 -25.22 -8.55 11.45
CA SER A 281 -24.42 -7.99 12.55
C SER A 281 -23.65 -6.71 12.19
N LEU A 282 -23.53 -6.41 10.89
CA LEU A 282 -22.88 -5.23 10.29
C LEU A 282 -23.76 -4.57 9.20
N ALA A 283 -25.07 -4.82 9.24
CA ALA A 283 -26.01 -4.37 8.23
C ALA A 283 -26.26 -2.86 8.25
N VAL A 284 -26.11 -2.23 9.43
CA VAL A 284 -26.37 -0.80 9.65
C VAL A 284 -25.22 -0.05 10.32
N ASP A 285 -25.15 1.25 10.14
CA ASP A 285 -24.06 2.14 10.58
C ASP A 285 -23.86 2.10 12.09
N ARG A 286 -24.95 2.05 12.85
CA ARG A 286 -24.86 1.92 14.31
C ARG A 286 -24.07 0.67 14.73
N GLN A 287 -24.23 -0.44 13.99
CA GLN A 287 -23.50 -1.68 14.28
C GLN A 287 -22.04 -1.59 13.84
N ARG A 288 -21.78 -1.04 12.64
CA ARG A 288 -20.43 -0.79 12.13
C ARG A 288 -19.65 0.12 13.08
N TYR A 289 -20.26 1.22 13.50
CA TYR A 289 -19.68 2.18 14.44
C TYR A 289 -19.40 1.53 15.80
N ALA A 290 -20.30 0.70 16.32
CA ALA A 290 -20.07 -0.04 17.56
C ALA A 290 -18.82 -0.92 17.47
N ARG A 291 -18.59 -1.59 16.33
CA ARG A 291 -17.39 -2.41 16.09
C ARG A 291 -16.11 -1.59 15.94
N MET A 292 -16.20 -0.36 15.46
CA MET A 292 -15.03 0.54 15.41
C MET A 292 -14.67 1.08 16.81
N SER A 293 -15.64 1.17 17.72
CA SER A 293 -15.51 1.97 18.95
C SER A 293 -15.49 1.19 20.27
N ASP A 294 -15.65 -0.13 20.23
CA ASP A 294 -15.79 -0.95 21.44
C ASP A 294 -14.50 -1.16 22.26
N GLY A 295 -13.32 -0.86 21.70
CA GLY A 295 -12.03 -1.05 22.36
C GLY A 295 -11.65 -2.51 22.60
N LEU A 296 -12.34 -3.46 21.96
CA LEU A 296 -12.04 -4.88 22.08
C LEU A 296 -10.79 -5.23 21.26
N HIS A 297 -10.02 -6.20 21.75
CA HIS A 297 -8.94 -6.86 21.00
C HIS A 297 -9.29 -8.34 20.88
N MET A 298 -10.08 -8.70 19.87
CA MET A 298 -10.48 -10.09 19.63
C MET A 298 -9.26 -10.94 19.25
N ASP A 299 -9.20 -12.19 19.70
CA ASP A 299 -8.16 -13.11 19.26
C ASP A 299 -8.57 -13.73 17.91
N PRO A 300 -7.88 -13.44 16.79
CA PRO A 300 -8.23 -14.02 15.50
C PRO A 300 -7.93 -15.53 15.45
N ARG A 301 -7.20 -16.09 16.43
CA ARG A 301 -7.06 -17.54 16.59
C ARG A 301 -8.35 -18.21 17.03
N ASP A 302 -9.34 -17.47 17.55
CA ASP A 302 -10.67 -18.02 17.86
C ASP A 302 -11.46 -18.44 16.61
N CYS A 303 -10.93 -18.13 15.42
CA CYS A 303 -11.26 -18.73 14.13
C CYS A 303 -10.88 -20.23 14.10
N GLN A 304 -11.49 -21.02 15.00
CA GLN A 304 -11.21 -22.44 15.22
C GLN A 304 -12.12 -23.36 14.38
N PRO A 305 -11.67 -24.58 14.06
CA PRO A 305 -12.37 -25.47 13.13
C PRO A 305 -13.44 -26.32 13.83
N GLY A 306 -14.55 -26.56 13.13
CA GLY A 306 -15.63 -27.43 13.61
C GLY A 306 -17.00 -27.14 13.01
N ALA A 307 -17.18 -25.96 12.39
CA ALA A 307 -18.41 -25.60 11.67
C ALA A 307 -18.20 -24.79 10.38
N ALA A 308 -17.04 -24.15 10.15
CA ALA A 308 -16.81 -23.42 8.90
C ALA A 308 -15.32 -23.31 8.54
N GLN A 309 -15.08 -23.47 7.24
CA GLN A 309 -14.09 -22.73 6.48
C GLN A 309 -14.02 -21.27 6.97
N CYS A 310 -13.07 -20.95 7.86
CA CYS A 310 -13.00 -19.64 8.52
C CYS A 310 -12.01 -18.71 7.80
N SER A 311 -12.48 -17.52 7.41
CA SER A 311 -11.72 -16.47 6.72
C SER A 311 -11.88 -15.16 7.48
N PRO A 312 -10.96 -14.81 8.39
CA PRO A 312 -11.13 -13.64 9.23
C PRO A 312 -11.07 -12.35 8.38
N ILE A 313 -12.18 -11.62 8.39
CA ILE A 313 -12.28 -10.23 7.97
C ILE A 313 -12.05 -9.40 9.22
N ALA A 314 -11.08 -8.49 9.17
CA ALA A 314 -10.63 -7.72 10.32
C ALA A 314 -10.89 -6.22 10.15
N MET A 315 -11.11 -5.56 11.28
CA MET A 315 -11.21 -4.12 11.42
C MET A 315 -10.22 -3.68 12.50
N LEU A 316 -9.22 -2.90 12.10
CA LEU A 316 -8.34 -2.19 13.04
C LEU A 316 -8.72 -0.72 13.04
N SER A 317 -9.10 -0.17 14.18
CA SER A 317 -9.66 1.18 14.26
C SER A 317 -9.14 1.96 15.45
N VAL A 318 -9.19 3.28 15.34
CA VAL A 318 -8.69 4.22 16.35
C VAL A 318 -9.59 5.45 16.49
N GLY A 319 -9.83 5.86 17.73
CA GLY A 319 -10.66 7.00 18.10
C GLY A 319 -10.87 7.04 19.62
N PRO A 320 -11.78 7.84 20.17
CA PRO A 320 -12.47 8.91 19.47
C PRO A 320 -11.53 10.11 19.26
N PHE A 321 -11.69 10.76 18.12
CA PHE A 321 -11.45 12.19 18.02
C PHE A 321 -12.73 12.87 18.53
N ALA A 322 -12.66 13.43 19.74
CA ALA A 322 -13.85 13.79 20.52
C ALA A 322 -14.76 14.80 19.80
N GLN A 323 -14.16 15.76 19.10
CA GLN A 323 -14.82 16.74 18.26
C GLN A 323 -13.92 17.07 17.07
N VAL A 324 -14.49 17.12 15.88
CA VAL A 324 -13.84 17.58 14.64
C VAL A 324 -14.74 18.65 14.05
N ASP A 325 -14.34 19.91 14.14
CA ASP A 325 -15.15 21.04 13.69
C ASP A 325 -15.04 21.25 12.17
N PRO A 326 -15.96 22.01 11.55
CA PRO A 326 -15.87 22.31 10.11
C PRO A 326 -14.51 22.92 9.76
N GLY A 327 -13.80 22.31 8.82
CA GLY A 327 -12.44 22.68 8.39
C GLY A 327 -11.31 21.99 9.16
N ASP A 328 -11.60 21.34 10.29
CA ASP A 328 -10.59 20.56 11.01
C ASP A 328 -10.23 19.29 10.24
N THR A 329 -8.99 18.83 10.48
CA THR A 329 -8.45 17.62 9.85
C THR A 329 -7.94 16.66 10.91
N VAL A 330 -8.32 15.40 10.80
CA VAL A 330 -7.70 14.29 11.53
C VAL A 330 -6.90 13.44 10.56
N THR A 331 -5.72 13.00 10.97
CA THR A 331 -4.87 12.12 10.14
C THR A 331 -4.65 10.81 10.85
N VAL A 332 -4.74 9.70 10.10
CA VAL A 332 -4.43 8.35 10.59
C VAL A 332 -3.57 7.62 9.56
N ASP A 333 -2.47 7.05 10.03
CA ASP A 333 -1.50 6.31 9.20
C ASP A 333 -1.59 4.81 9.52
N TYR A 334 -1.87 4.00 8.50
CA TYR A 334 -1.78 2.54 8.54
C TYR A 334 -0.64 2.07 7.62
N ALA A 335 -0.14 0.85 7.82
CA ALA A 335 0.78 0.21 6.87
C ALA A 335 0.43 -1.24 6.59
N LEU A 336 0.61 -1.64 5.33
CA LEU A 336 0.68 -3.05 4.92
C LEU A 336 2.14 -3.47 4.88
N ILE A 337 2.50 -4.51 5.63
CA ILE A 337 3.89 -4.88 5.93
C ILE A 337 4.15 -6.33 5.52
N GLY A 338 5.14 -6.55 4.66
CA GLY A 338 5.66 -7.87 4.32
C GLY A 338 6.89 -8.24 5.14
N GLY A 339 7.13 -9.53 5.30
CA GLY A 339 8.39 -10.05 5.85
C GLY A 339 8.72 -11.40 5.22
N ASP A 340 9.96 -11.59 4.78
CA ASP A 340 10.38 -12.87 4.18
C ASP A 340 10.24 -14.05 5.16
N ASP A 341 10.31 -13.74 6.46
CA ASP A 341 9.93 -14.59 7.58
C ASP A 341 9.33 -13.73 8.72
N GLU A 342 8.94 -14.37 9.82
CA GLU A 342 8.34 -13.69 10.99
C GLU A 342 9.30 -12.68 11.65
N THR A 343 10.59 -12.97 11.69
CA THR A 343 11.59 -12.07 12.28
C THR A 343 11.75 -10.81 11.44
N ALA A 344 11.82 -10.98 10.12
CA ALA A 344 11.82 -9.88 9.16
C ALA A 344 10.54 -9.05 9.27
N LEU A 345 9.37 -9.68 9.41
CA LEU A 345 8.10 -8.98 9.59
C LEU A 345 8.13 -8.05 10.81
N PHE A 346 8.60 -8.54 11.98
CA PHE A 346 8.69 -7.70 13.17
C PHE A 346 9.69 -6.55 13.01
N LYS A 347 10.84 -6.82 12.40
CA LYS A 347 11.83 -5.77 12.09
C LYS A 347 11.24 -4.69 11.16
N ASN A 348 10.54 -5.10 10.12
CA ASN A 348 9.90 -4.21 9.16
C ASN A 348 8.77 -3.42 9.80
N ALA A 349 7.99 -4.05 10.71
CA ALA A 349 6.96 -3.38 11.49
C ALA A 349 7.54 -2.32 12.45
N ASP A 350 8.67 -2.60 13.08
CA ASP A 350 9.34 -1.66 13.98
C ASP A 350 9.96 -0.49 13.19
N PHE A 351 10.52 -0.76 12.00
CA PHE A 351 11.00 0.30 11.11
C PHE A 351 9.87 1.17 10.53
N ALA A 352 8.72 0.58 10.16
CA ALA A 352 7.55 1.34 9.72
C ALA A 352 7.04 2.31 10.80
N GLN A 353 7.09 1.89 12.07
CA GLN A 353 6.77 2.78 13.21
C GLN A 353 7.79 3.92 13.30
N PHE A 354 9.08 3.59 13.30
CA PHE A 354 10.15 4.60 13.34
C PHE A 354 10.00 5.62 12.20
N ALA A 355 9.72 5.15 10.97
CA ALA A 355 9.50 6.01 9.82
C ALA A 355 8.32 6.98 10.05
N SER A 356 7.20 6.49 10.62
CA SER A 356 6.07 7.35 11.00
C SER A 356 6.43 8.38 12.07
N ASP A 357 7.15 7.96 13.12
CA ASP A 357 7.54 8.81 14.25
C ASP A 357 8.43 9.99 13.83
N ILE A 358 9.22 9.84 12.77
CA ILE A 358 10.06 10.91 12.20
C ILE A 358 9.39 11.63 11.00
N ASN A 359 8.08 11.45 10.80
CA ASN A 359 7.30 12.01 9.70
C ASN A 359 7.85 11.65 8.30
N TYR A 360 8.28 10.39 8.14
CA TYR A 360 8.78 9.81 6.90
C TYR A 360 10.01 10.51 6.31
N ARG A 361 10.75 11.28 7.12
CA ARG A 361 12.03 11.90 6.76
C ARG A 361 13.15 10.86 6.76
N LEU A 362 13.02 9.88 5.87
CA LEU A 362 14.00 8.81 5.67
C LEU A 362 15.10 9.26 4.71
N PRO A 363 16.30 8.65 4.79
CA PRO A 363 17.30 8.80 3.75
C PRO A 363 16.75 8.51 2.36
N SER A 364 17.23 9.26 1.39
CA SER A 364 16.89 9.10 -0.01
C SER A 364 18.12 8.56 -0.72
N PRO A 365 18.05 7.38 -1.35
CA PRO A 365 19.17 6.97 -2.17
C PRO A 365 19.41 8.00 -3.29
N PRO A 366 20.65 8.12 -3.79
CA PRO A 366 20.91 8.83 -5.02
C PRO A 366 19.95 8.32 -6.11
N PRO A 367 19.39 9.22 -6.95
CA PRO A 367 18.48 8.82 -8.00
C PRO A 367 19.10 7.74 -8.89
N SER A 368 18.29 6.83 -9.46
CA SER A 368 18.79 6.00 -10.57
C SER A 368 19.18 6.91 -11.75
N PRO A 369 20.32 6.71 -12.42
CA PRO A 369 20.68 7.57 -13.55
C PRO A 369 19.67 7.42 -14.69
N ARG A 370 19.60 8.40 -15.59
CA ARG A 370 18.83 8.20 -16.83
C ARG A 370 19.49 7.09 -17.62
N LEU A 371 18.79 5.98 -17.79
CA LEU A 371 19.30 4.77 -18.43
C LEU A 371 18.70 4.59 -19.82
N ARG A 372 19.55 4.35 -20.82
CA ARG A 372 19.19 3.90 -22.17
C ARG A 372 19.74 2.49 -22.38
N VAL A 373 18.84 1.56 -22.70
CA VAL A 373 19.21 0.16 -23.01
C VAL A 373 18.97 -0.09 -24.48
N ALA A 374 19.99 -0.46 -25.25
CA ALA A 374 19.90 -0.82 -26.66
C ALA A 374 20.17 -2.31 -26.85
N ALA A 375 19.16 -3.06 -27.30
CA ALA A 375 19.32 -4.47 -27.64
C ALA A 375 19.89 -4.63 -29.06
N GLY A 376 20.80 -5.58 -29.22
CA GLY A 376 21.38 -5.97 -30.51
C GLY A 376 21.60 -7.48 -30.59
N ALA A 377 22.10 -7.96 -31.73
CA ALA A 377 22.39 -9.37 -31.91
C ALA A 377 23.40 -9.87 -30.87
N ASN A 378 22.98 -10.85 -30.05
CA ASN A 378 23.75 -11.44 -28.95
C ASN A 378 24.33 -10.45 -27.93
N ARG A 379 23.76 -9.25 -27.81
CA ARG A 379 24.23 -8.22 -26.87
C ARG A 379 23.15 -7.25 -26.41
N VAL A 380 23.39 -6.65 -25.26
CA VAL A 380 22.65 -5.48 -24.76
C VAL A 380 23.65 -4.42 -24.30
N ASP A 381 23.45 -3.19 -24.78
CA ASP A 381 24.26 -2.02 -24.47
C ASP A 381 23.50 -1.13 -23.46
N TYR A 382 24.14 -0.82 -22.33
CA TYR A 382 23.64 0.10 -21.30
C TYR A 382 24.37 1.43 -21.46
N TYR A 383 23.64 2.52 -21.55
CA TYR A 383 24.17 3.89 -21.51
C TYR A 383 23.50 4.64 -20.36
N TRP A 384 24.27 5.31 -19.51
CA TRP A 384 23.70 6.08 -18.39
C TRP A 384 24.44 7.39 -18.15
N ASP A 385 23.74 8.33 -17.54
CA ASP A 385 24.28 9.65 -17.20
C ASP A 385 24.86 9.73 -15.78
N ASP A 386 25.56 10.83 -15.50
CA ASP A 386 26.19 11.15 -14.22
C ASP A 386 25.26 11.89 -13.24
N SER A 387 23.95 11.98 -13.52
CA SER A 387 22.98 12.70 -12.68
C SER A 387 22.99 12.30 -11.18
N PRO A 388 23.23 11.03 -10.79
CA PRO A 388 23.26 10.64 -9.38
C PRO A 388 24.49 11.15 -8.63
N GLU A 389 25.61 11.41 -9.32
CA GLU A 389 26.89 11.82 -8.69
C GLU A 389 26.83 13.21 -8.06
N HIS A 390 25.79 13.99 -8.37
CA HIS A 390 25.66 15.39 -8.02
C HIS A 390 24.36 15.71 -7.27
N THR A 391 23.60 14.69 -6.87
CA THR A 391 22.31 14.88 -6.20
C THR A 391 22.48 14.84 -4.68
N PRO A 392 22.14 15.92 -3.96
CA PRO A 392 22.20 15.93 -2.50
C PRO A 392 21.03 15.17 -1.85
N ASP A 393 21.30 14.41 -0.79
CA ASP A 393 20.33 13.91 0.20
C ASP A 393 20.42 14.75 1.47
N GLU A 394 19.40 15.57 1.77
CA GLU A 394 19.38 16.44 2.95
C GLU A 394 19.55 15.71 4.30
N THR A 395 19.27 14.40 4.34
CA THR A 395 19.48 13.58 5.53
C THR A 395 20.90 13.04 5.65
N SER A 396 21.69 13.11 4.58
CA SER A 396 23.05 12.62 4.52
C SER A 396 24.00 13.51 5.33
N PRO A 397 24.87 12.92 6.18
CA PRO A 397 25.89 13.64 6.90
C PRO A 397 27.15 13.92 6.05
N ALA A 398 27.20 13.47 4.80
CA ALA A 398 28.35 13.64 3.93
C ALA A 398 28.56 15.13 3.56
N PRO A 399 29.79 15.54 3.20
CA PRO A 399 30.06 16.91 2.75
C PRO A 399 29.13 17.33 1.61
N ASN A 400 28.50 18.51 1.74
CA ASN A 400 27.50 19.03 0.80
C ASN A 400 26.29 18.10 0.58
N HIS A 401 26.01 17.17 1.50
CA HIS A 401 24.91 16.20 1.39
C HIS A 401 25.05 15.21 0.23
N LEU A 402 26.25 15.02 -0.32
CA LEU A 402 26.52 14.12 -1.44
C LEU A 402 27.05 12.78 -0.93
N ASP A 403 26.24 11.72 -1.05
CA ASP A 403 26.54 10.35 -0.58
C ASP A 403 26.56 9.30 -1.70
N PHE A 404 26.75 9.74 -2.95
CA PHE A 404 26.94 8.84 -4.07
C PHE A 404 28.27 8.08 -3.96
N GLU A 405 28.19 6.75 -3.98
CA GLU A 405 29.35 5.86 -3.87
C GLU A 405 29.67 5.10 -5.17
N GLY A 406 28.72 4.97 -6.11
CA GLY A 406 28.96 4.21 -7.34
C GLY A 406 27.72 3.68 -8.05
N TYR A 407 27.97 2.92 -9.11
CA TYR A 407 26.97 2.28 -9.95
C TYR A 407 27.01 0.76 -9.80
N ARG A 408 25.82 0.14 -9.76
CA ARG A 408 25.66 -1.30 -9.95
C ARG A 408 24.70 -1.54 -11.10
N LEU A 409 25.11 -2.38 -12.04
CA LEU A 409 24.27 -2.79 -13.17
C LEU A 409 23.72 -4.17 -12.88
N TYR A 410 22.41 -4.31 -13.08
CA TYR A 410 21.69 -5.54 -12.89
C TYR A 410 20.98 -5.95 -14.19
N LEU A 411 21.02 -7.24 -14.51
CA LEU A 411 20.28 -7.86 -15.61
C LEU A 411 19.58 -9.11 -15.09
N GLY A 412 18.30 -9.25 -15.37
CA GLY A 412 17.50 -10.41 -14.97
C GLY A 412 16.31 -10.60 -15.89
N LEU A 413 15.70 -11.78 -15.83
CA LEU A 413 14.45 -12.08 -16.53
C LEU A 413 13.24 -11.47 -15.81
N ASP A 414 13.39 -11.21 -14.51
CA ASP A 414 12.38 -10.64 -13.63
C ASP A 414 13.05 -9.79 -12.53
N ARG A 415 12.22 -9.10 -11.74
CA ARG A 415 12.68 -8.23 -10.64
C ARG A 415 13.10 -8.98 -9.38
N GLN A 416 12.79 -10.27 -9.26
CA GLN A 416 13.12 -11.10 -8.10
C GLN A 416 14.52 -11.70 -8.19
N HIS A 417 15.02 -11.93 -9.40
CA HIS A 417 16.32 -12.56 -9.66
C HIS A 417 17.24 -11.71 -10.56
N PRO A 418 17.46 -10.41 -10.24
CA PRO A 418 18.44 -9.62 -10.97
C PRO A 418 19.85 -10.12 -10.67
N GLN A 419 20.65 -10.39 -11.70
CA GLN A 419 22.07 -10.67 -11.56
C GLN A 419 22.86 -9.38 -11.68
N ARG A 420 23.74 -9.10 -10.70
CA ARG A 420 24.69 -7.98 -10.81
C ARG A 420 25.74 -8.32 -11.86
N ILE A 421 25.70 -7.63 -12.99
CA ILE A 421 26.59 -7.84 -14.14
C ILE A 421 27.82 -6.93 -14.13
N ALA A 422 27.77 -5.82 -13.39
CA ALA A 422 28.89 -4.92 -13.19
C ALA A 422 28.72 -4.08 -11.92
N GLN A 423 29.83 -3.59 -11.38
CA GLN A 423 29.88 -2.60 -10.31
C GLN A 423 31.07 -1.67 -10.51
N PHE A 424 30.84 -0.38 -10.32
CA PHE A 424 31.85 0.66 -10.39
C PHE A 424 31.69 1.55 -9.16
N ASP A 425 32.74 1.68 -8.36
CA ASP A 425 32.71 2.47 -7.13
C ASP A 425 33.63 3.69 -7.28
N ASN A 426 33.30 4.77 -6.57
CA ASN A 426 34.13 5.97 -6.53
C ASN A 426 35.54 5.61 -6.05
N ALA A 427 36.55 6.20 -6.68
CA ALA A 427 37.97 5.93 -6.39
C ALA A 427 38.72 7.18 -5.93
N ALA A 428 38.01 8.32 -5.83
CA ALA A 428 38.59 9.60 -5.46
C ALA A 428 38.22 9.99 -4.02
N PRO A 429 39.21 10.40 -3.18
CA PRO A 429 38.93 10.95 -1.86
C PRO A 429 37.99 12.18 -1.93
N PRO A 430 37.09 12.37 -0.94
CA PRO A 430 36.94 11.59 0.28
C PRO A 430 36.02 10.35 0.17
N GLY A 431 35.55 10.01 -1.03
CA GLY A 431 34.61 8.91 -1.31
C GLY A 431 35.28 7.56 -1.56
N ASP A 432 36.49 7.34 -1.05
CA ASP A 432 37.25 6.08 -1.19
C ASP A 432 37.06 5.12 -0.02
N THR A 433 35.98 5.28 0.75
CA THR A 433 35.81 4.67 2.08
C THR A 433 35.02 3.35 2.09
N VAL A 434 34.32 3.01 0.99
CA VAL A 434 33.48 1.81 0.87
C VAL A 434 33.55 1.22 -0.53
N GLY A 435 33.78 -0.09 -0.67
CA GLY A 435 33.73 -0.79 -1.97
C GLY A 435 35.10 -1.22 -2.51
N PHE A 436 35.16 -1.52 -3.81
CA PHE A 436 36.40 -1.98 -4.47
C PHE A 436 37.22 -0.82 -5.08
N ASN A 437 36.69 0.41 -5.04
CA ASN A 437 37.33 1.63 -5.57
C ASN A 437 37.81 1.47 -7.02
N THR A 438 36.97 0.88 -7.88
CA THR A 438 37.33 0.55 -9.27
C THR A 438 37.38 1.75 -10.20
N GLY A 439 36.73 2.86 -9.83
CA GLY A 439 36.61 4.07 -10.64
C GLY A 439 35.74 3.88 -11.89
N PHE A 440 35.47 4.99 -12.57
CA PHE A 440 34.56 5.01 -13.73
C PHE A 440 35.27 5.01 -15.10
N ALA A 441 36.61 5.04 -15.11
CA ALA A 441 37.39 5.14 -16.35
C ALA A 441 37.11 3.99 -17.34
N ALA A 442 36.86 2.79 -16.84
CA ALA A 442 36.57 1.61 -17.67
C ALA A 442 35.23 1.67 -18.41
N VAL A 443 34.30 2.50 -17.95
CA VAL A 443 32.96 2.67 -18.54
C VAL A 443 32.71 4.06 -19.09
N ARG A 444 33.66 4.99 -18.97
CA ARG A 444 33.51 6.34 -19.50
C ARG A 444 33.37 6.28 -21.02
N HIS A 445 32.23 6.76 -21.52
CA HIS A 445 31.91 6.84 -22.93
C HIS A 445 30.91 7.99 -23.15
N ASP A 446 31.45 9.19 -23.37
CA ASP A 446 30.64 10.37 -23.65
C ASP A 446 29.96 10.25 -25.02
N THR A 447 28.64 10.13 -25.01
CA THR A 447 27.81 9.97 -26.20
C THR A 447 26.49 10.73 -26.08
N ILE A 448 25.83 10.96 -27.21
CA ILE A 448 24.50 11.59 -27.25
C ILE A 448 23.57 10.66 -28.01
N ILE A 449 22.49 10.23 -27.35
CA ILE A 449 21.45 9.37 -27.95
C ILE A 449 20.13 10.13 -27.86
N ASP A 450 19.49 10.35 -29.01
CA ASP A 450 18.21 11.07 -29.12
C ASP A 450 18.22 12.46 -28.45
N GLY A 451 19.38 13.15 -28.51
CA GLY A 451 19.58 14.48 -27.91
C GLY A 451 19.88 14.48 -26.41
N VAL A 452 19.96 13.30 -25.77
CA VAL A 452 20.30 13.17 -24.35
C VAL A 452 21.78 12.75 -24.22
N PRO A 453 22.60 13.47 -23.43
CA PRO A 453 23.97 13.07 -23.16
C PRO A 453 24.02 11.91 -22.16
N TYR A 454 24.90 10.95 -22.43
CA TYR A 454 25.25 9.83 -21.57
C TYR A 454 26.76 9.80 -21.39
N GLN A 455 27.22 9.64 -20.16
CA GLN A 455 28.64 9.68 -19.81
C GLN A 455 29.26 8.28 -19.75
N TYR A 456 28.42 7.25 -19.59
CA TYR A 456 28.88 5.89 -19.35
C TYR A 456 28.24 4.89 -20.30
N HIS A 457 29.00 3.84 -20.65
CA HIS A 457 28.55 2.72 -21.46
C HIS A 457 29.06 1.38 -20.89
N TYR A 458 28.22 0.36 -20.93
CA TYR A 458 28.59 -1.03 -20.62
C TYR A 458 27.84 -2.00 -21.54
N ALA A 459 28.58 -2.90 -22.19
CA ALA A 459 28.01 -3.91 -23.09
C ALA A 459 28.01 -5.29 -22.43
N VAL A 460 26.86 -5.96 -22.44
CA VAL A 460 26.72 -7.37 -22.09
C VAL A 460 26.66 -8.18 -23.38
N HIS A 461 27.59 -9.11 -23.56
CA HIS A 461 27.65 -9.99 -24.73
C HIS A 461 27.19 -11.42 -24.38
N GLY A 462 26.95 -12.24 -25.40
CA GLY A 462 26.63 -13.67 -25.23
C GLY A 462 25.20 -13.93 -24.75
N LEU A 463 24.31 -12.95 -24.90
CA LEU A 463 22.88 -13.12 -24.65
C LEU A 463 22.26 -13.94 -25.80
N ARG A 464 21.26 -14.78 -25.50
CA ARG A 464 20.54 -15.53 -26.55
C ARG A 464 19.79 -14.57 -27.46
N ASP A 465 19.88 -14.78 -28.77
CA ASP A 465 18.92 -14.23 -29.71
C ASP A 465 17.57 -14.94 -29.57
N GLY A 466 16.49 -14.16 -29.67
CA GLY A 466 15.11 -14.64 -29.62
C GLY A 466 14.61 -15.07 -30.99
#